data_AF-A0A9P9HL83-F1
#
_entry.id   AF-A0A9P9HL83-F1
#
_cell.length_a   1.000
_cell.length_b   1.000
_cell.length_c   1.000
_cell.angle_alpha   90.00
_cell.angle_beta   90.00
_cell.angle_gamma   90.00
#
_symmetry.space_group_name_H-M   'P 1'
#
loop_
_entity.id
_entity.type
_entity.pdbx_description
1 polymer ?
#
loop_
_entity_poly.entity_id
_entity_poly.type
_entity_poly.pdbx_seq_one_letter_code
_entity_poly.pdbx_strand_id
1 'polypeptide(L)'
;MSTNQQAVDQAQSVINKRGQLENVKADVICLDGHRFRINHGVPQHITDRLDALFWQDEKVKYEDIPEDLKAYEVKDEQPDDQDGGKK
;
A
#
# COMPACT_ATOMS: atom_id res chain seq x y z
N MET A 1 22.23 -33.67 19.67
CA MET A 1 22.51 -32.55 18.77
C MET A 1 21.42 -32.46 17.71
N SER A 2 20.82 -31.28 17.55
CA SER A 2 20.42 -30.72 16.23
C SER A 2 19.12 -31.08 15.52
N THR A 3 18.03 -31.50 16.18
CA THR A 3 16.69 -31.43 15.54
C THR A 3 16.20 -30.00 15.39
N ASN A 4 16.45 -29.15 16.40
CA ASN A 4 16.06 -27.74 16.35
C ASN A 4 16.87 -26.92 15.33
N GLN A 5 18.12 -27.29 15.09
CA GLN A 5 18.98 -26.58 14.12
C GLN A 5 18.55 -26.85 12.67
N GLN A 6 18.08 -28.07 12.37
CA GLN A 6 17.59 -28.44 11.04
C GLN A 6 16.24 -27.79 10.70
N ALA A 7 15.39 -27.57 11.70
CA ALA A 7 14.11 -26.88 11.52
C ALA A 7 14.30 -25.39 11.21
N VAL A 8 15.23 -24.72 11.90
CA VAL A 8 15.53 -23.30 11.63
C VAL A 8 16.22 -23.09 10.29
N ASP A 9 17.09 -24.01 9.87
CA ASP A 9 17.78 -23.92 8.58
C ASP A 9 16.81 -24.09 7.40
N GLN A 10 15.84 -25.01 7.53
CA GLN A 10 14.76 -25.18 6.56
C GLN A 10 13.82 -23.97 6.51
N ALA A 11 13.46 -23.40 7.67
CA ALA A 11 12.65 -22.18 7.74
C ALA A 11 13.36 -20.99 7.08
N GLN A 12 14.66 -20.81 7.35
CA GLN A 12 15.46 -19.73 6.76
C GLN A 12 15.68 -19.93 5.26
N SER A 13 15.79 -21.18 4.80
CA SER A 13 15.90 -21.54 3.39
C SER A 13 14.61 -21.22 2.63
N VAL A 14 13.42 -21.53 3.16
CA VAL A 14 12.15 -21.18 2.51
C VAL A 14 11.90 -19.68 2.47
N ILE A 15 12.37 -18.93 3.47
CA ILE A 15 12.30 -17.46 3.47
C ILE A 15 13.21 -16.88 2.38
N ASN A 16 14.45 -17.37 2.24
CA ASN A 16 15.36 -16.95 1.17
C ASN A 16 14.89 -17.37 -0.23
N LYS A 17 14.24 -18.55 -0.37
CA LYS A 17 13.73 -19.06 -1.66
C LYS A 17 12.48 -18.33 -2.15
N ARG A 18 11.74 -17.67 -1.26
CA ARG A 18 10.58 -16.84 -1.62
C ARG A 18 10.95 -15.51 -2.27
N GLY A 19 12.24 -15.25 -2.47
CA GLY A 19 12.73 -14.00 -3.04
C GLY A 19 12.49 -12.84 -2.09
N GLN A 20 13.22 -11.74 -2.26
CA GLN A 20 12.77 -10.47 -1.72
C GLN A 20 11.34 -10.29 -2.23
N LEU A 21 10.36 -10.17 -1.33
CA LEU A 21 9.03 -9.69 -1.72
C LEU A 21 9.29 -8.46 -2.59
N GLU A 22 8.90 -8.53 -3.87
CA GLU A 22 9.01 -7.36 -4.73
C GLU A 22 8.45 -6.20 -3.94
N ASN A 23 9.19 -5.09 -3.87
CA ASN A 23 8.72 -3.91 -3.18
C ASN A 23 7.51 -3.43 -3.98
N VAL A 24 6.34 -3.96 -3.64
CA VAL A 24 5.08 -3.70 -4.32
C VAL A 24 4.81 -2.25 -4.00
N LYS A 25 5.18 -1.37 -4.94
CA LYS A 25 4.87 0.06 -4.82
C LYS A 25 3.37 0.15 -4.60
N ALA A 26 2.96 0.88 -3.57
CA ALA A 26 1.55 1.09 -3.30
C ALA A 26 0.89 1.64 -4.58
N ASP A 27 -0.20 1.01 -5.01
CA ASP A 27 -0.95 1.48 -6.18
C ASP A 27 -1.83 2.68 -5.83
N VAL A 28 -2.21 2.78 -4.55
CA VAL A 28 -3.12 3.77 -3.99
C VAL A 28 -2.64 4.23 -2.61
N ILE A 29 -2.79 5.52 -2.31
CA ILE A 29 -2.57 6.13 -1.00
C ILE A 29 -3.90 6.61 -0.43
N CYS A 30 -4.12 6.42 0.88
CA CYS A 30 -5.27 6.95 1.59
C CYS A 30 -4.89 8.21 2.38
N LEU A 31 -5.50 9.35 2.06
CA LEU A 31 -5.37 10.61 2.82
C LEU A 31 -6.76 11.07 3.24
N ASP A 32 -6.97 11.30 4.54
CA ASP A 32 -8.24 11.76 5.12
C ASP A 32 -9.48 10.92 4.73
N GLY A 33 -9.30 9.63 4.46
CA GLY A 33 -10.38 8.74 4.00
C GLY A 33 -10.62 8.74 2.48
N HIS A 34 -9.91 9.58 1.74
CA HIS A 34 -9.90 9.62 0.28
C HIS A 34 -8.76 8.80 -0.30
N ARG A 35 -9.02 8.12 -1.41
CA ARG A 35 -8.06 7.22 -2.07
C ARG A 35 -7.50 7.89 -3.32
N PHE A 36 -6.18 7.89 -3.46
CA PHE A 36 -5.49 8.51 -4.59
C PHE A 36 -4.63 7.50 -5.31
N ARG A 37 -4.78 7.41 -6.64
CA ARG A 37 -3.94 6.55 -7.46
C ARG A 37 -2.54 7.17 -7.56
N ILE A 38 -1.51 6.36 -7.38
CA ILE A 38 -0.11 6.84 -7.38
C ILE A 38 0.85 6.02 -8.24
N ASN A 39 0.41 4.94 -8.86
CA ASN A 39 1.26 4.08 -9.68
C ASN A 39 1.02 4.30 -11.19
N HIS A 40 0.28 3.42 -11.87
CA HIS A 40 0.12 3.52 -13.32
C HIS A 40 -0.78 4.69 -13.75
N GLY A 41 -0.29 5.51 -14.70
CA GLY A 41 -1.04 6.64 -15.26
C GLY A 41 -0.91 7.94 -14.46
N VAL A 42 -0.03 7.96 -13.45
CA VAL A 42 0.19 9.10 -12.56
C VAL A 42 1.64 9.59 -12.73
N PRO A 43 1.86 10.89 -12.98
CA PRO A 43 3.22 11.42 -13.06
C PRO A 43 3.98 11.23 -11.74
N GLN A 44 5.28 10.92 -11.82
CA GLN A 44 6.08 10.63 -10.63
C GLN A 44 6.10 11.76 -9.59
N HIS A 45 6.02 13.03 -10.01
CA HIS A 45 5.96 14.17 -9.09
C HIS A 45 4.64 14.27 -8.32
N ILE A 46 3.56 13.66 -8.83
CA ILE A 46 2.26 13.55 -8.15
C ILE A 46 2.33 12.44 -7.10
N THR A 47 2.88 11.28 -7.49
CA THR A 47 3.17 10.15 -6.61
C THR A 47 4.01 10.58 -5.40
N ASP A 48 5.12 11.26 -5.64
CA ASP A 48 6.06 11.70 -4.59
C ASP A 48 5.40 12.68 -3.61
N ARG A 49 4.56 13.60 -4.13
CA ARG A 49 3.79 14.53 -3.28
C ARG A 49 2.75 13.81 -2.43
N LEU A 50 2.00 12.87 -2.99
CA LEU A 50 1.01 12.09 -2.24
C LEU A 50 1.67 11.20 -1.19
N ASP A 51 2.82 10.61 -1.51
CA ASP A 51 3.64 9.83 -0.57
C ASP A 51 4.17 10.72 0.56
N ALA A 52 4.69 11.90 0.25
CA ALA A 52 5.13 12.87 1.27
C ALA A 52 3.99 13.37 2.18
N LEU A 53 2.76 13.50 1.66
CA LEU A 53 1.58 13.81 2.47
C LEU A 53 1.18 12.62 3.37
N PHE A 54 1.37 11.39 2.90
CA PHE A 54 1.06 10.19 3.67
C PHE A 54 2.06 9.95 4.81
N TRP A 55 3.34 10.21 4.58
CA TRP A 55 4.41 10.06 5.58
C TRP A 55 4.53 11.25 6.55
N GLN A 56 3.74 12.30 6.37
CA GLN A 56 3.72 13.41 7.33
C GLN A 56 3.12 12.97 8.67
N ASP A 57 3.75 13.42 9.76
CA ASP A 57 3.29 13.18 11.14
C ASP A 57 1.95 13.90 11.43
N GLU A 58 1.64 14.95 10.68
CA GLU A 58 0.40 15.71 10.77
C GLU A 58 -0.72 15.04 9.97
N LYS A 59 -1.93 15.02 10.54
CA LYS A 59 -3.12 14.56 9.82
C LYS A 59 -3.43 15.53 8.67
N VAL A 60 -2.97 15.19 7.48
CA VAL A 60 -3.34 15.88 6.23
C VAL A 60 -4.84 15.69 6.00
N LYS A 61 -5.58 16.81 5.89
CA LYS A 61 -7.00 16.79 5.54
C LYS A 61 -7.18 16.87 4.03
N TYR A 62 -8.33 16.43 3.54
CA TYR A 62 -8.66 16.54 2.11
C TYR A 62 -8.63 17.99 1.61
N GLU A 63 -9.01 18.95 2.46
CA GLU A 63 -8.99 20.39 2.12
C GLU A 63 -7.58 20.90 1.83
N ASP A 64 -6.56 20.35 2.50
CA ASP A 64 -5.15 20.72 2.34
C ASP A 64 -4.49 20.09 1.11
N ILE A 65 -5.14 19.07 0.52
CA ILE A 65 -4.65 18.42 -0.69
C ILE A 65 -4.87 19.35 -1.90
N PRO A 66 -3.83 19.70 -2.66
CA PRO A 66 -3.98 20.54 -3.85
C PRO A 66 -4.86 19.89 -4.91
N GLU A 67 -5.61 20.71 -5.65
CA GLU A 67 -6.57 20.24 -6.67
C GLU A 67 -5.91 19.37 -7.76
N ASP A 68 -4.66 19.66 -8.11
CA ASP A 68 -3.88 18.84 -9.05
C ASP A 68 -3.71 17.38 -8.57
N LEU A 69 -3.63 17.15 -7.26
CA LEU A 69 -3.59 15.80 -6.70
C LEU A 69 -4.99 15.20 -6.58
N LYS A 70 -6.01 16.02 -6.31
CA LYS A 70 -7.43 15.60 -6.28
C LYS A 70 -7.92 15.05 -7.60
N ALA A 71 -7.36 15.49 -8.72
CA ALA A 71 -7.65 14.92 -10.04
C ALA A 71 -7.34 13.41 -10.14
N TYR A 72 -6.45 12.89 -9.28
CA TYR A 72 -6.07 11.47 -9.22
C TYR A 72 -6.77 10.71 -8.11
N GLU A 73 -7.75 11.34 -7.44
CA GLU A 73 -8.62 10.67 -6.51
C GLU A 73 -9.38 9.56 -7.23
N VAL A 74 -9.17 8.33 -6.79
CA VAL A 74 -9.99 7.20 -7.20
C VAL A 74 -11.21 7.19 -6.30
N LYS A 75 -12.33 7.61 -6.88
CA LYS A 75 -13.65 7.27 -6.38
C LYS A 75 -13.86 5.78 -6.66
N ASP A 76 -13.25 4.93 -5.86
CA ASP A 76 -13.71 3.54 -5.81
C ASP A 76 -15.20 3.62 -5.49
N GLU A 77 -16.04 3.21 -6.45
CA GLU A 77 -17.26 2.50 -6.13
C GLU A 77 -16.87 1.54 -5.01
N GLN A 78 -17.37 1.76 -3.80
CA GLN A 78 -17.22 0.77 -2.75
C GLN A 78 -17.53 -0.58 -3.39
N PRO A 79 -16.72 -1.62 -3.21
CA PRO A 79 -17.32 -2.95 -3.22
C PRO A 79 -18.26 -2.94 -2.02
N ASP A 80 -19.48 -2.46 -2.24
CA ASP A 80 -20.65 -2.83 -1.46
C ASP A 80 -20.68 -4.36 -1.57
N ASP A 81 -20.32 -5.00 -0.46
CA ASP A 81 -20.48 -6.41 -0.16
C ASP A 81 -20.02 -7.47 -1.18
N GLN A 82 -19.02 -8.25 -0.77
CA GLN A 82 -19.36 -9.65 -0.50
C GLN A 82 -19.02 -9.99 0.95
N ASP A 83 -20.01 -9.79 1.81
CA ASP A 83 -20.54 -10.82 2.71
C ASP A 83 -20.31 -12.24 2.13
N GLY A 84 -19.08 -12.73 2.28
CA GLY A 84 -18.71 -14.12 2.01
C GLY A 84 -18.84 -14.89 3.32
N GLY A 85 -20.07 -15.18 3.70
CA GLY A 85 -20.41 -15.88 4.93
C GLY A 85 -19.54 -17.10 5.20
N LYS A 86 -19.08 -17.22 6.45
CA LYS A 86 -18.66 -18.50 7.01
C LYS A 86 -19.72 -18.92 8.03
N LYS A 87 -20.58 -19.80 7.52
CA LYS A 87 -21.56 -20.63 8.20
C LYS A 87 -20.90 -21.57 9.21
#